data_AF-A0A1N6M9G3-F1
#
_entry.id   AF-A0A1N6M9G3-F1
#
_cell.length_a   1.000
_cell.length_b   1.000
_cell.length_c   1.000
_cell.angle_alpha   90.00
_cell.angle_beta   90.00
_cell.angle_gamma   90.00
#
_symmetry.space_group_name_H-M   'P 1'
#
loop_
_entity.id
_entity.type
_entity.pdbx_description
1 polymer ?
#
loop_
_entity_poly.entity_id
_entity_poly.type
_entity_poly.pdbx_seq_one_letter_code
_entity_poly.pdbx_strand_id
1 'polypeptide(L)'
;MIYKISESAPKKFRRRAKLLMEANASWIFASSFTHIWFAYLMLRYAWKIPKNELKEWKINIKTIYGKYSNVYVVAAKLANFTLMGFFVLLCTLPFR
;
A
#
# COMPACT_ATOMS: atom_id res chain seq x y z
N MET A 1 7.24 -7.39 12.34
CA MET A 1 6.01 -6.88 11.68
C MET A 1 6.05 -7.09 10.17
N ILE A 2 7.13 -6.67 9.51
CA ILE A 2 7.42 -6.88 8.07
C ILE A 2 7.20 -8.33 7.62
N TYR A 3 7.78 -9.30 8.34
CA TYR A 3 7.64 -10.72 8.01
C TYR A 3 6.18 -11.17 8.01
N LYS A 4 5.40 -10.84 9.04
CA LYS A 4 3.97 -11.17 9.13
C LYS A 4 3.14 -10.50 8.02
N ILE A 5 3.44 -9.26 7.67
CA ILE A 5 2.75 -8.52 6.58
C ILE A 5 3.07 -9.14 5.21
N SER A 6 4.34 -9.47 4.97
CA SER A 6 4.76 -10.08 3.71
C SER A 6 4.26 -11.53 3.59
N GLU A 7 4.27 -12.33 4.66
CA GLU A 7 3.70 -13.68 4.64
C GLU A 7 2.18 -13.69 4.42
N SER A 8 1.44 -12.74 5.00
CA SER A 8 -0.01 -12.64 4.78
C SER A 8 -0.39 -12.12 3.38
N ALA A 9 0.59 -11.78 2.53
CA ALA A 9 0.35 -11.33 1.18
C ALA A 9 -0.11 -12.47 0.24
N PRO A 10 -0.79 -12.12 -0.87
CA PRO A 10 -1.15 -13.04 -1.95
C PRO A 10 0.00 -13.95 -2.36
N LYS A 11 -0.23 -15.26 -2.55
CA LYS A 11 0.85 -16.24 -2.82
C LYS A 11 1.75 -15.82 -3.99
N LYS A 12 1.16 -15.32 -5.08
CA LYS A 12 1.88 -14.86 -6.29
C LYS A 12 2.70 -13.58 -6.06
N PHE A 13 2.41 -12.84 -5.00
CA PHE A 13 3.03 -11.55 -4.69
C PHE A 13 3.91 -11.59 -3.43
N ARG A 14 3.80 -12.62 -2.57
CA ARG A 14 4.51 -12.75 -1.29
C ARG A 14 6.00 -12.43 -1.36
N ARG A 15 6.73 -12.99 -2.34
CA ARG A 15 8.17 -12.73 -2.52
C ARG A 15 8.45 -11.26 -2.85
N ARG A 16 7.62 -10.64 -3.69
CA ARG A 16 7.74 -9.23 -4.06
C ARG A 16 7.32 -8.31 -2.92
N ALA A 17 6.28 -8.66 -2.17
CA ALA A 17 5.88 -7.95 -0.97
C ALA A 17 7.02 -7.93 0.04
N LYS A 18 7.69 -9.06 0.27
CA LYS A 18 8.87 -9.14 1.15
C LYS A 18 9.98 -8.18 0.70
N LEU A 19 10.35 -8.23 -0.58
CA LEU A 19 11.35 -7.31 -1.15
C LEU A 19 10.91 -5.84 -1.01
N LEU A 20 9.65 -5.51 -1.25
CA LEU A 20 9.11 -4.15 -1.08
C LEU A 20 9.24 -3.67 0.36
N MET A 21 8.96 -4.52 1.35
CA MET A 21 9.08 -4.13 2.76
C MET A 21 10.54 -4.01 3.20
N GLU A 22 11.45 -4.84 2.67
CA GLU A 22 12.87 -4.85 3.02
C GLU A 22 13.66 -3.74 2.32
N ALA A 23 13.30 -3.40 1.08
CA ALA A 23 13.99 -2.38 0.28
C ALA A 23 13.59 -0.94 0.63
N ASN A 24 12.49 -0.73 1.37
CA ASN A 24 12.04 0.60 1.77
C ASN A 24 12.46 0.89 3.21
N ALA A 25 13.15 2.01 3.43
CA ALA A 25 13.53 2.49 4.77
C ALA A 25 12.31 2.66 5.70
N SER A 26 11.14 2.99 5.13
CA SER A 26 9.86 2.99 5.84
C SER A 26 9.02 1.79 5.45
N TRP A 27 9.09 0.74 6.26
CA TRP A 27 8.21 -0.42 6.14
C TRP A 27 6.73 -0.07 6.37
N ILE A 28 6.45 1.03 7.08
CA ILE A 28 5.10 1.56 7.28
C ILE A 28 4.54 2.03 5.94
N PHE A 29 5.33 2.79 5.16
CA PHE A 29 4.95 3.22 3.82
C PHE A 29 4.77 2.02 2.89
N ALA A 30 5.72 1.06 2.89
CA ALA A 30 5.61 -0.14 2.07
C ALA A 30 4.34 -0.95 2.39
N SER A 31 3.99 -1.12 3.67
CA SER A 31 2.77 -1.82 4.08
C SER A 31 1.48 -1.08 3.69
N SER A 32 1.57 0.22 3.43
CA SER A 32 0.45 1.06 2.97
C SER A 32 0.09 0.87 1.50
N PHE A 33 0.89 0.11 0.73
CA PHE A 33 0.68 -0.10 -0.72
C PHE A 33 -0.73 -0.57 -1.08
N THR A 34 -1.37 -1.39 -0.26
CA THR A 34 -2.75 -1.83 -0.53
C THR A 34 -3.77 -0.70 -0.33
N HIS A 35 -3.47 0.25 0.56
CA HIS A 35 -4.35 1.37 0.93
C HIS A 35 -4.14 2.62 0.08
N ILE A 36 -2.99 2.73 -0.60
CA ILE A 36 -2.72 3.79 -1.58
C ILE A 36 -3.42 3.44 -2.89
N TRP A 37 -4.17 4.39 -3.47
CA TRP A 37 -5.01 4.13 -4.65
C TRP A 37 -4.21 3.65 -5.86
N PHE A 38 -3.12 4.35 -6.17
CA PHE A 38 -2.25 4.03 -7.30
C PHE A 38 -1.62 2.63 -7.13
N ALA A 39 -1.09 2.34 -5.96
CA ALA A 39 -0.49 1.06 -5.65
C ALA A 39 -1.52 -0.09 -5.67
N TYR A 40 -2.75 0.15 -5.20
CA TYR A 40 -3.85 -0.80 -5.33
C TYR A 40 -4.18 -1.12 -6.79
N LEU A 41 -4.21 -0.10 -7.67
CA LEU A 41 -4.44 -0.31 -9.11
C LEU A 41 -3.31 -1.13 -9.75
N MET A 42 -2.04 -0.84 -9.41
CA MET A 42 -0.90 -1.65 -9.84
C MET A 42 -1.03 -3.09 -9.39
N LEU A 43 -1.33 -3.33 -8.11
CA LEU A 43 -1.50 -4.69 -7.57
C LEU A 43 -2.62 -5.46 -8.29
N ARG A 44 -3.74 -4.78 -8.58
CA ARG A 44 -4.89 -5.40 -9.23
C ARG A 44 -4.67 -5.67 -10.72
N TYR A 45 -4.17 -4.70 -11.47
CA TYR A 45 -4.14 -4.76 -12.93
C TYR A 45 -2.79 -5.19 -13.49
N ALA A 46 -1.69 -4.60 -12.99
CA ALA A 46 -0.35 -4.97 -13.47
C ALA A 46 0.09 -6.32 -12.87
N TRP A 47 -0.19 -6.56 -11.59
CA TRP A 47 0.15 -7.84 -10.93
C TRP A 47 -0.97 -8.87 -10.95
N LYS A 48 -2.13 -8.53 -11.52
CA LYS A 48 -3.28 -9.44 -11.71
C LYS A 48 -3.73 -10.12 -10.41
N ILE A 49 -3.61 -9.43 -9.27
CA ILE A 49 -4.04 -9.96 -7.98
C ILE A 49 -5.55 -9.77 -7.85
N PRO A 50 -6.32 -10.82 -7.55
CA PRO A 50 -7.77 -10.71 -7.41
C PRO A 50 -8.14 -9.81 -6.23
N LYS A 51 -9.27 -9.11 -6.38
CA LYS A 51 -9.79 -8.15 -5.37
C LYS A 51 -9.98 -8.80 -4.00
N ASN A 52 -10.39 -10.06 -3.95
CA ASN A 52 -10.66 -10.78 -2.71
C ASN A 52 -9.36 -10.99 -1.91
N GLU A 53 -8.29 -11.44 -2.57
CA GLU A 53 -6.97 -11.59 -1.92
C GLU A 53 -6.41 -10.24 -1.45
N LEU A 54 -6.62 -9.15 -2.20
CA LEU A 54 -6.22 -7.80 -1.75
C LEU A 54 -7.03 -7.32 -0.55
N LYS A 55 -8.33 -7.62 -0.50
CA LYS A 55 -9.20 -7.27 0.62
C LYS A 55 -8.80 -8.04 1.88
N GLU A 56 -8.54 -9.34 1.74
CA GLU A 56 -8.05 -10.17 2.83
C GLU A 56 -6.69 -9.69 3.34
N TRP A 57 -5.77 -9.37 2.43
CA TRP A 57 -4.46 -8.83 2.81
C TRP A 57 -4.58 -7.48 3.53
N LYS A 58 -5.50 -6.59 3.12
CA LYS A 58 -5.80 -5.35 3.87
C LYS A 58 -6.26 -5.62 5.30
N ILE A 59 -7.16 -6.60 5.48
CA ILE A 59 -7.67 -6.98 6.80
C ILE A 59 -6.51 -7.52 7.64
N ASN A 60 -5.71 -8.43 7.09
CA ASN A 60 -4.55 -8.99 7.77
C ASN A 60 -3.55 -7.91 8.21
N ILE A 61 -3.25 -6.94 7.35
CA ILE A 61 -2.37 -5.81 7.71
C ILE A 61 -2.95 -5.02 8.89
N LYS A 62 -4.25 -4.68 8.87
CA LYS A 62 -4.90 -3.97 9.98
C LYS A 62 -4.83 -4.78 11.28
N THR A 63 -5.09 -6.08 11.22
CA THR A 63 -4.98 -6.99 12.37
C THR A 63 -3.56 -7.04 12.92
N ILE A 64 -2.54 -7.09 12.04
CA ILE A 64 -1.13 -7.07 12.44
C ILE A 64 -0.75 -5.75 13.13
N TYR A 65 -1.30 -4.62 12.68
CA TYR A 65 -1.11 -3.32 13.33
C TYR A 65 -1.84 -3.17 14.68
N GLY A 66 -2.88 -3.96 14.92
CA GLY A 66 -3.61 -4.00 16.20
C GLY A 66 -4.07 -2.62 16.67
N LYS A 67 -3.62 -2.20 17.86
CA LYS A 67 -3.95 -0.89 18.47
C LYS A 67 -3.55 0.31 17.61
N TYR A 68 -2.55 0.16 16.74
CA TYR A 68 -2.06 1.22 15.85
C TYR A 68 -2.76 1.24 14.48
N SER A 69 -3.76 0.39 14.27
CA SER A 69 -4.48 0.28 12.99
C SER A 69 -5.12 1.61 12.55
N ASN A 70 -5.68 2.39 13.49
CA ASN A 70 -6.25 3.71 13.18
C ASN A 70 -5.19 4.70 12.70
N VAL A 71 -4.05 4.77 13.39
CA VAL A 71 -2.92 5.64 13.01
C VAL A 71 -2.42 5.26 11.61
N TYR A 72 -2.28 3.97 11.35
CA TYR A 72 -1.90 3.46 10.03
C TYR A 72 -2.90 3.85 8.93
N VAL A 73 -4.21 3.71 9.17
CA VAL A 73 -5.24 4.09 8.18
C VAL A 73 -5.22 5.61 7.92
N VAL A 74 -5.05 6.42 8.96
CA VAL A 74 -4.93 7.88 8.82
C VAL A 74 -3.69 8.25 8.01
N ALA A 75 -2.54 7.64 8.30
CA ALA A 75 -1.30 7.84 7.54
C ALA A 75 -1.47 7.45 6.05
N ALA A 76 -2.14 6.32 5.77
CA ALA A 76 -2.41 5.90 4.40
C ALA A 76 -3.38 6.84 3.67
N LYS A 77 -4.37 7.41 4.36
CA LYS A 77 -5.27 8.43 3.79
C LYS A 77 -4.51 9.73 3.49
N LEU A 78 -3.65 10.16 4.41
CA LEU A 78 -2.81 11.34 4.21
C LEU A 78 -1.90 11.17 2.98
N ALA A 79 -1.29 9.99 2.82
CA ALA A 79 -0.49 9.68 1.64
C ALA A 79 -1.30 9.76 0.33
N ASN A 80 -2.54 9.27 0.32
CA ASN A 80 -3.44 9.43 -0.84
C ASN A 80 -3.74 10.90 -1.13
N PHE A 81 -4.00 11.70 -0.09
CA PHE A 81 -4.29 13.13 -0.24
C PHE A 81 -3.08 13.89 -0.78
N THR A 82 -1.89 13.62 -0.26
CA THR A 82 -0.63 14.22 -0.76
C THR A 82 -0.38 13.84 -2.22
N LEU A 83 -0.56 12.57 -2.59
CA LEU A 83 -0.41 12.13 -3.98
C LEU A 83 -1.43 12.80 -4.90
N MET A 84 -2.69 12.92 -4.48
CA MET A 84 -3.72 13.59 -5.25
C MET A 84 -3.39 15.09 -5.43
N GLY A 85 -2.94 15.76 -4.37
CA GLY A 85 -2.47 17.15 -4.45
C GLY A 85 -1.28 17.31 -5.40
N PHE A 86 -0.34 16.37 -5.39
CA PHE A 86 0.79 16.36 -6.33
C PHE A 86 0.33 16.20 -7.78
N PHE A 87 -0.63 15.30 -8.06
CA PHE A 87 -1.22 15.17 -9.40
C PHE A 87 -1.93 16.44 -9.86
N VAL A 88 -2.69 17.08 -8.97
CA VAL A 88 -3.35 18.36 -9.28
C VAL A 88 -2.31 19.42 -9.62
N LEU A 89 -1.26 19.56 -8.80
CA LEU A 89 -0.17 20.49 -9.05
C LEU A 89 0.47 20.26 -10.42
N LEU A 90 0.81 19.01 -10.76
CA LEU A 90 1.36 18.66 -12.08
C LEU A 90 0.42 19.04 -13.23
N CYS A 91 -0.88 18.81 -13.09
CA CYS A 91 -1.86 19.17 -14.13
C CYS A 91 -2.10 20.68 -14.24
N THR A 92 -1.91 21.43 -13.15
CA THR A 92 -2.10 22.89 -13.11
C THR A 92 -0.83 23.67 -13.41
N LEU A 93 0.34 23.04 -13.32
CA LEU A 93 1.59 23.65 -13.75
C LEU A 93 1.50 23.86 -15.26
N PRO A 94 1.57 25.10 -15.75
CA PRO A 94 1.69 25.31 -17.19
C PRO A 94 3.00 24.65 -17.60
N PHE A 95 2.94 23.67 -18.48
CA PHE A 95 4.10 23.23 -19.24
C PHE A 95 4.62 24.47 -19.98
N ARG A 96 5.61 25.13 -19.41
CA ARG A 96 6.27 26.31 -19.96
C ARG A 96 7.71 25.95 -20.28
#